data_AF-A0AAW5MT42-F1
#
_entry.id   AF-A0AAW5MT42-F1
#
_cell.length_a   1.000
_cell.length_b   1.000
_cell.length_c   1.000
_cell.angle_alpha   90.00
_cell.angle_beta   90.00
_cell.angle_gamma   90.00
#
_symmetry.space_group_name_H-M   'P 1'
#
loop_
_entity.id
_entity.type
_entity.pdbx_description
1 polymer ?
#
loop_
_entity_poly.entity_id
_entity_poly.type
_entity_poly.pdbx_seq_one_letter_code
_entity_poly.pdbx_strand_id
1 'polypeptide(L)'
;DEPVDIRVEDFEGCPRYIGRVVHGARVGLSPAWLKARLLAAGTRSISNVVDITNYVMLALGSPLHAFDLSLLAEGRIVVRRAQPG
;
A
#
# COMPACT_ATOMS: atom_id res chain seq x y z
N ASP A 1 -6.04 8.76 16.63
CA ASP A 1 -5.86 7.87 15.46
C ASP A 1 -6.76 6.65 15.62
N GLU A 2 -7.35 6.16 14.53
CA GLU A 2 -8.07 4.89 14.53
C GLU A 2 -7.06 3.73 14.49
N PRO A 3 -7.17 2.73 15.40
CA PRO A 3 -6.25 1.60 15.41
C PRO A 3 -6.48 0.72 14.19
N VAL A 4 -5.39 0.34 13.52
CA VAL A 4 -5.41 -0.68 12.45
C VAL A 4 -5.16 -2.04 13.09
N ASP A 5 -6.01 -3.02 12.83
CA ASP A 5 -5.78 -4.39 13.30
C ASP A 5 -4.77 -5.10 12.39
N ILE A 6 -3.53 -5.18 12.88
CA ILE A 6 -2.41 -5.85 12.22
C ILE A 6 -1.80 -6.83 13.21
N ARG A 7 -1.74 -8.10 12.80
CA ARG A 7 -1.03 -9.15 13.53
C ARG A 7 0.10 -9.69 12.67
N VAL A 8 1.29 -9.78 13.25
CA VAL A 8 2.43 -10.48 12.64
C VAL A 8 2.62 -11.79 13.39
N GLU A 9 2.50 -12.90 12.68
CA GLU A 9 2.71 -14.25 13.24
C GLU A 9 4.08 -14.81 12.88
N ASP A 10 4.68 -14.35 11.78
CA ASP A 10 6.04 -14.72 11.36
C ASP A 10 6.98 -13.51 11.41
N PHE A 11 7.54 -13.27 12.60
CA PHE A 11 8.53 -12.20 12.81
C PHE A 11 9.90 -12.50 12.20
N GLU A 12 10.20 -13.76 11.85
CA GLU A 12 11.43 -14.11 11.15
C GLU A 12 11.38 -13.66 9.69
N GLY A 13 10.26 -13.93 9.01
CA GLY A 13 10.03 -13.49 7.62
C GLY A 13 9.64 -12.02 7.50
N CYS A 14 9.02 -11.44 8.52
CA CYS A 14 8.58 -10.05 8.54
C CYS A 14 8.81 -9.43 9.92
N PRO A 15 10.00 -8.90 10.22
CA PRO A 15 10.32 -8.35 11.54
C PRO A 15 9.49 -7.11 11.89
N ARG A 16 8.93 -6.44 10.88
CA ARG A 16 8.07 -5.27 11.07
C ARG A 16 7.05 -5.14 9.94
N TYR A 17 5.79 -5.00 10.33
CA TYR A 17 4.70 -4.63 9.44
C TYR A 17 3.90 -3.48 10.07
N ILE A 18 3.65 -2.44 9.31
CA ILE A 18 2.92 -1.25 9.76
C ILE A 18 1.89 -0.86 8.73
N GLY A 19 0.79 -0.26 9.19
CA GLY A 19 -0.26 0.24 8.32
C GLY A 19 -0.98 1.42 8.95
N ARG A 20 -1.70 2.15 8.10
CA ARG A 20 -2.56 3.25 8.51
C ARG A 20 -3.83 3.23 7.68
N VAL A 21 -4.96 3.49 8.31
CA VAL A 21 -6.24 3.68 7.61
C VAL A 21 -6.35 5.14 7.17
N VAL A 22 -6.74 5.33 5.91
CA VAL A 22 -7.02 6.66 5.33
C VAL A 22 -8.44 6.66 4.79
N HIS A 23 -9.32 7.44 5.43
CA HIS A 23 -10.71 7.59 5.02
C HIS A 23 -10.90 8.72 4.01
N GLY A 24 -11.96 8.60 3.20
CA GLY A 24 -12.37 9.66 2.27
C GLY A 24 -11.46 9.82 1.05
N ALA A 25 -10.54 8.89 0.81
CA ALA A 25 -9.74 8.86 -0.40
C ALA A 25 -10.66 8.66 -1.62
N ARG A 26 -10.62 9.59 -2.57
CA ARG A 26 -11.33 9.48 -3.85
C ARG A 26 -10.37 8.95 -4.90
N VAL A 27 -10.60 7.72 -5.36
CA VAL A 27 -9.81 7.13 -6.43
C VAL A 27 -10.10 7.85 -7.74
N GLY A 28 -9.05 8.24 -8.46
CA GLY A 28 -9.18 8.94 -9.73
C GLY A 28 -7.84 9.10 -10.43
N LEU A 29 -7.79 9.97 -11.42
CA LEU A 29 -6.55 10.25 -12.15
C LEU A 29 -5.55 11.02 -11.29
N SER A 30 -4.28 10.65 -11.42
CA SER A 30 -3.18 11.38 -10.79
C SER A 30 -2.99 12.78 -11.37
N PRO A 31 -2.52 13.75 -10.56
CA PRO A 31 -2.12 15.05 -11.06
C PRO A 31 -0.94 14.95 -12.04
N ALA A 32 -0.85 15.91 -12.97
CA ALA A 32 0.10 15.87 -14.08
C ALA A 32 1.57 15.68 -13.63
N TRP A 33 1.97 16.34 -12.53
CA TRP A 33 3.33 16.22 -12.01
C TRP A 33 3.67 14.81 -11.55
N LEU A 34 2.71 14.08 -10.97
CA LEU A 34 2.91 12.72 -10.47
C LEU A 34 3.05 11.75 -11.64
N LYS A 35 2.17 11.90 -12.64
CA LYS A 35 2.24 11.14 -13.90
C LYS A 35 3.58 11.33 -14.61
N ALA A 36 4.04 12.57 -14.73
CA ALA A 36 5.31 12.89 -15.39
C ALA A 36 6.50 12.27 -14.66
N ARG A 37 6.54 12.35 -13.32
CA ARG A 37 7.62 11.75 -12.51
C ARG A 37 7.64 10.22 -12.63
N LEU A 38 6.47 9.57 -12.58
CA LEU A 38 6.39 8.12 -12.77
C LEU A 38 6.83 7.69 -14.16
N LEU A 39 6.38 8.40 -15.20
CA LEU A 39 6.76 8.11 -16.58
C LEU A 39 8.27 8.26 -16.79
N ALA A 40 8.87 9.33 -16.25
CA ALA A 40 10.32 9.54 -16.31
C ALA A 40 11.12 8.43 -15.59
N ALA A 41 10.53 7.79 -14.59
CA ALA A 41 11.07 6.62 -13.90
C ALA A 41 10.66 5.28 -14.56
N GLY A 42 10.11 5.30 -15.77
CA GLY A 42 9.72 4.09 -16.51
C GLY A 42 8.45 3.40 -16.00
N THR A 43 7.67 4.06 -15.13
CA THR A 43 6.46 3.50 -14.52
C THR A 43 5.20 4.10 -15.14
N ARG A 44 4.26 3.25 -15.56
CA ARG A 44 2.96 3.68 -16.08
C ARG A 44 2.03 4.14 -14.94
N SER A 45 1.38 5.28 -15.13
CA SER A 45 0.32 5.78 -14.23
C SER A 45 -0.97 4.93 -14.34
N ILE A 46 -1.61 4.68 -13.19
CA ILE A 46 -2.84 3.89 -13.06
C ILE A 46 -3.94 4.73 -12.38
N SER A 47 -3.74 5.13 -11.13
CA SER A 47 -4.67 5.95 -10.35
C SER A 47 -3.92 6.70 -9.26
N ASN A 48 -4.48 7.77 -8.70
CA ASN A 48 -3.85 8.55 -7.64
C ASN A 48 -3.38 7.73 -6.43
N VAL A 49 -4.13 6.68 -6.04
CA VAL A 49 -3.78 5.79 -4.93
C VAL A 49 -2.64 4.82 -5.31
N VAL A 50 -2.67 4.24 -6.50
CA VAL A 50 -1.61 3.31 -6.97
C VAL A 50 -0.32 4.08 -7.30
N ASP A 51 -0.48 5.27 -7.86
CA ASP A 51 0.63 6.09 -8.31
C ASP A 51 1.41 6.67 -7.13
N ILE A 52 0.73 7.05 -6.04
CA ILE A 52 1.43 7.58 -4.87
C ILE A 52 2.25 6.49 -4.16
N THR A 53 1.78 5.24 -4.11
CA THR A 53 2.56 4.14 -3.54
C THR A 53 3.81 3.86 -4.38
N ASN A 54 3.69 3.86 -5.71
CA ASN A 54 4.83 3.72 -6.61
C ASN A 54 5.81 4.89 -6.51
N TYR A 55 5.28 6.12 -6.41
CA TYR A 55 6.10 7.31 -6.32
C TYR A 55 6.92 7.34 -5.03
N VAL A 56 6.30 7.03 -3.88
CA VAL A 56 7.01 6.93 -2.59
C VAL A 56 8.03 5.81 -2.62
N MET A 57 7.71 4.65 -3.21
CA MET A 57 8.65 3.55 -3.38
C MET A 57 9.89 3.99 -4.16
N LEU A 58 9.71 4.68 -5.30
CA LEU A 58 10.82 5.15 -6.13
C LEU A 58 11.59 6.29 -5.48
N ALA A 59 10.92 7.19 -4.76
CA ALA A 59 11.53 8.36 -4.15
C ALA A 59 12.30 8.05 -2.86
N LEU A 60 11.78 7.12 -2.04
CA LEU A 60 12.30 6.83 -0.69
C LEU A 60 12.85 5.40 -0.53
N GLY A 61 12.73 4.55 -1.56
CA GLY A 61 13.16 3.16 -1.49
C GLY A 61 12.29 2.29 -0.57
N SER A 62 11.09 2.75 -0.20
CA SER A 62 10.17 2.03 0.69
C SER A 62 8.95 1.53 -0.08
N PRO A 63 8.86 0.22 -0.40
CA PRO A 63 7.68 -0.34 -1.05
C PRO A 63 6.45 -0.19 -0.16
N LEU A 64 5.36 0.28 -0.76
CA LEU A 64 4.07 0.43 -0.09
C LEU A 64 2.99 -0.32 -0.87
N HIS A 65 1.95 -0.72 -0.15
CA HIS A 65 0.73 -1.27 -0.74
C HIS A 65 -0.48 -0.58 -0.14
N ALA A 66 -1.51 -0.39 -0.96
CA ALA A 66 -2.80 0.13 -0.53
C ALA A 66 -3.84 -0.99 -0.65
N PHE A 67 -4.47 -1.34 0.47
CA PHE A 67 -5.61 -2.25 0.50
C PHE A 67 -6.92 -1.44 0.54
N ASP A 68 -7.94 -1.90 -0.18
CA ASP A 68 -9.30 -1.41 0.04
C ASP A 68 -9.83 -2.01 1.34
N LEU A 69 -10.06 -1.15 2.34
CA LEU A 69 -10.51 -1.57 3.67
C LEU A 69 -11.83 -2.35 3.62
N SER A 70 -12.72 -2.04 2.67
CA SER A 70 -14.02 -2.72 2.53
C SER A 70 -13.89 -4.17 2.04
N LEU A 71 -12.75 -4.51 1.43
CA LEU A 71 -12.47 -5.84 0.89
C LEU A 71 -11.62 -6.69 1.84
N LEU A 72 -11.11 -6.12 2.93
CA LEU A 72 -10.34 -6.87 3.93
C LEU A 72 -11.28 -7.76 4.74
N ALA A 73 -11.03 -9.07 4.69
CA ALA A 73 -11.71 -10.03 5.55
C ALA A 73 -11.48 -9.66 7.03
N GLU A 74 -12.57 -9.61 7.79
CA GLU A 74 -12.55 -9.22 9.22
C GLU A 74 -11.96 -7.82 9.49
N GLY A 75 -11.72 -7.00 8.45
CA GLY A 75 -11.12 -5.67 8.59
C GLY A 75 -9.68 -5.67 9.13
N ARG A 76 -8.95 -6.79 9.03
CA ARG A 76 -7.61 -6.95 9.62
C ARG A 76 -6.58 -7.49 8.63
N ILE A 77 -5.31 -7.32 8.96
CA ILE A 77 -4.18 -7.93 8.24
C ILE A 77 -3.46 -8.91 9.18
N VAL A 78 -3.30 -10.16 8.72
CA VAL A 78 -2.50 -11.18 9.41
C VAL A 78 -1.32 -11.55 8.52
N VAL A 79 -0.12 -11.17 8.94
CA VAL A 79 1.14 -11.49 8.26
C VAL A 79 1.64 -12.83 8.77
N ARG A 80 1.50 -13.86 7.95
CA ARG A 80 1.88 -15.24 8.26
C ARG A 80 2.43 -15.94 7.03
N ARG A 81 3.08 -17.08 7.23
CA ARG A 81 3.42 -17.99 6.13
C ARG A 81 2.14 -18.49 5.45
N ALA A 82 2.23 -18.68 4.14
CA ALA A 82 1.19 -19.38 3.41
C ALA A 82 1.08 -20.80 3.96
N GLN A 83 -0.16 -21.28 4.11
CA GLN A 83 -0.39 -22.70 4.32
C GLN A 83 -0.29 -23.40 2.97
N PRO A 84 0.05 -24.71 2.93
CA PRO A 84 -0.08 -25.49 1.72
C PRO A 84 -1.47 -25.31 1.09
N GLY A 85 -1.50 -25.15 -0.22
CA GLY A 85 -2.72 -25.08 -1.02
C GLY A 85 -3.23 -26.47 -1.33
#